data_AF-A0A1I8JTY9-F1
#
_entry.id   AF-A0A1I8JTY9-F1
#
_cell.length_a   1.000
_cell.length_b   1.000
_cell.length_c   1.000
_cell.angle_alpha   90.00
_cell.angle_beta   90.00
_cell.angle_gamma   90.00
#
_symmetry.space_group_name_H-M   'P 1'
#
loop_
_entity.id
_entity.type
_entity.pdbx_description
1 polymer ?
#
loop_
_entity_poly.entity_id
_entity_poly.type
_entity_poly.pdbx_seq_one_letter_code
_entity_poly.pdbx_strand_id
1 'polypeptide(L)'
;MLHKIDAEGRHTDTILLDYQICCWTSPAVDLYYLLDMIPTQEVKDKHRSELIYMYYQQYSDLLKRLGYLGKIPSLLDLQIELLRYASLELIHYAIFSSFRYMDQTAIDIEALLKGELDNPVLNNPEFKKLMHTELTRFLHQGTLSSV
;
A
#
# COMPACT_ATOMS: atom_id res chain seq x y z
N MET A 1 -12.15 -1.46 7.89
CA MET A 1 -11.95 -2.61 8.80
C MET A 1 -12.82 -2.42 10.04
N LEU A 2 -13.37 -3.50 10.60
CA LEU A 2 -14.07 -3.47 11.87
C LEU A 2 -13.21 -4.13 12.94
N HIS A 3 -12.96 -3.40 14.04
CA HIS A 3 -12.09 -3.86 15.12
C HIS A 3 -12.89 -4.13 16.38
N LYS A 4 -12.58 -5.24 17.06
CA LYS A 4 -12.98 -5.49 18.44
C LYS A 4 -11.87 -5.03 19.37
N ILE A 5 -12.24 -4.29 20.42
CA ILE A 5 -11.31 -3.67 21.36
C ILE A 5 -11.62 -4.20 22.77
N ASP A 6 -10.59 -4.57 23.53
CA ASP A 6 -10.72 -5.01 24.93
C ASP A 6 -10.86 -3.82 25.91
N ALA A 7 -10.97 -4.14 27.20
CA ALA A 7 -11.10 -3.13 28.26
C ALA A 7 -9.84 -2.24 28.39
N GLU A 8 -8.67 -2.72 27.93
CA GLU A 8 -7.40 -1.99 27.94
C GLU A 8 -7.19 -1.15 26.68
N GLY A 9 -8.14 -1.15 25.74
CA GLY A 9 -8.04 -0.39 24.49
C GLY A 9 -7.24 -1.09 23.38
N ARG A 10 -6.92 -2.37 23.52
CA ARG A 10 -6.16 -3.14 22.52
C ARG A 10 -7.11 -3.82 21.53
N HIS A 11 -6.69 -3.85 20.26
CA HIS A 11 -7.39 -4.62 19.23
C HIS A 11 -7.24 -6.13 19.49
N THR A 12 -8.34 -6.85 19.73
CA THR A 12 -8.33 -8.31 19.93
C THR A 12 -8.67 -9.07 18.66
N ASP A 13 -9.56 -8.52 17.84
CA ASP A 13 -10.04 -9.13 16.61
C ASP A 13 -10.25 -8.06 15.55
N THR A 14 -10.03 -8.41 14.28
CA THR A 14 -10.25 -7.52 13.14
C THR A 14 -10.90 -8.28 12.00
N ILE A 15 -11.94 -7.68 11.42
CA ILE A 15 -12.62 -8.20 10.23
C ILE A 15 -12.42 -7.20 9.08
N LEU A 16 -11.99 -7.73 7.94
CA LEU A 16 -11.95 -6.97 6.68
C LEU A 16 -13.37 -6.81 6.15
N LEU A 17 -13.69 -5.62 5.68
CA LEU A 17 -14.99 -5.28 5.08
C LEU A 17 -14.75 -4.77 3.66
N ASP A 18 -15.83 -4.47 2.94
CA ASP A 18 -15.77 -3.71 1.70
C ASP A 18 -15.05 -4.44 0.54
N TYR A 19 -15.52 -5.64 0.21
CA TYR A 19 -14.97 -6.52 -0.84
C TYR A 19 -15.31 -6.09 -2.29
N GLN A 20 -15.89 -4.91 -2.51
CA GLN A 20 -16.39 -4.51 -3.84
C GLN A 20 -15.31 -4.30 -4.92
N ILE A 21 -14.03 -4.23 -4.55
CA ILE A 21 -12.89 -4.07 -5.49
C ILE A 21 -11.98 -5.32 -5.48
N CYS A 22 -12.38 -6.40 -4.79
CA CYS A 22 -11.58 -7.62 -4.77
C CYS A 22 -11.52 -8.29 -6.15
N CYS A 23 -10.32 -8.73 -6.54
CA CYS A 23 -10.08 -9.39 -7.82
C CYS A 23 -9.06 -10.54 -7.69
N TRP A 24 -9.12 -11.49 -8.62
CA TRP A 24 -8.12 -12.54 -8.73
C TRP A 24 -6.90 -11.99 -9.46
N THR A 25 -5.81 -11.79 -8.74
CA THR A 25 -4.61 -11.14 -9.28
C THR A 25 -3.36 -11.58 -8.51
N SER A 26 -2.21 -11.02 -8.87
CA SER A 26 -0.95 -11.23 -8.16
C SER A 26 -1.06 -10.80 -6.69
N PRO A 27 -0.49 -11.57 -5.72
CA PRO A 27 -0.47 -11.17 -4.31
C PRO A 27 0.28 -9.84 -4.07
N ALA A 28 1.11 -9.40 -5.03
CA ALA A 28 1.73 -8.07 -4.99
C ALA A 28 0.70 -6.94 -4.94
N VAL A 29 -0.45 -7.09 -5.61
CA VAL A 29 -1.52 -6.07 -5.59
C VAL A 29 -2.05 -5.89 -4.18
N ASP A 30 -2.49 -6.98 -3.55
CA ASP A 30 -3.01 -6.97 -2.18
C ASP A 30 -1.96 -6.43 -1.20
N LEU A 31 -0.70 -6.84 -1.34
CA LEU A 31 0.37 -6.38 -0.47
C LEU A 31 0.70 -4.89 -0.62
N TYR A 32 0.64 -4.31 -1.83
CA TYR A 32 0.80 -2.87 -2.01
C TYR A 32 -0.36 -2.07 -1.40
N TYR A 33 -1.60 -2.55 -1.55
CA TYR A 33 -2.74 -1.91 -0.88
C TYR A 33 -2.59 -1.98 0.64
N LEU A 34 -2.18 -3.12 1.19
CA LEU A 34 -1.90 -3.27 2.61
C LEU A 34 -0.81 -2.30 3.07
N LEU A 35 0.33 -2.26 2.37
CA LEU A 35 1.49 -1.45 2.77
C LEU A 35 1.21 0.06 2.65
N ASP A 36 0.51 0.51 1.62
CA ASP A 36 0.39 1.95 1.36
C ASP A 36 -0.86 2.58 1.99
N MET A 37 -1.95 1.82 2.16
CA MET A 37 -3.23 2.37 2.63
C MET A 37 -3.49 2.14 4.12
N ILE A 38 -2.84 1.16 4.75
CA ILE A 38 -3.12 0.78 6.15
C ILE A 38 -2.14 1.41 7.14
N PRO A 39 -0.83 1.10 7.11
CA PRO A 39 0.10 1.64 8.09
C PRO A 39 0.37 3.13 7.86
N THR A 40 0.96 3.77 8.87
CA THR A 40 1.57 5.08 8.66
C THR A 40 2.83 4.98 7.82
N GLN A 41 3.21 6.07 7.15
CA GLN A 41 4.46 6.10 6.40
C GLN A 41 5.66 5.73 7.30
N GLU A 42 5.68 6.26 8.54
CA GLU A 42 6.71 5.93 9.54
C GLU A 42 6.76 4.43 9.85
N VAL A 43 5.61 3.79 10.08
CA VAL A 43 5.53 2.34 10.34
C VAL A 43 6.02 1.57 9.12
N LYS A 44 5.61 1.97 7.91
CA LYS A 44 6.07 1.35 6.67
C LYS A 44 7.58 1.46 6.53
N ASP A 45 8.15 2.64 6.68
CA ASP A 45 9.59 2.87 6.51
C ASP A 45 10.42 2.02 7.48
N LYS A 46 9.95 1.88 8.72
CA LYS A 46 10.67 1.14 9.77
C LYS A 46 10.46 -0.38 9.70
N HIS A 47 9.28 -0.84 9.27
CA HIS A 47 8.87 -2.24 9.38
C HIS A 47 8.48 -2.90 8.06
N ARG A 48 8.77 -2.28 6.89
CA ARG A 48 8.36 -2.81 5.57
C ARG A 48 8.70 -4.28 5.38
N SER A 49 9.95 -4.67 5.64
CA SER A 49 10.41 -6.05 5.44
C SER A 49 9.70 -7.04 6.36
N GLU A 50 9.42 -6.62 7.60
CA GLU A 50 8.68 -7.41 8.59
C GLU A 50 7.22 -7.59 8.15
N LEU A 51 6.56 -6.52 7.70
CA LEU A 51 5.19 -6.58 7.18
C LEU A 51 5.08 -7.51 5.96
N ILE A 52 6.02 -7.43 5.01
CA ILE A 52 6.07 -8.32 3.85
C ILE A 52 6.27 -9.78 4.30
N TYR A 53 7.15 -10.01 5.28
CA TYR A 53 7.40 -11.35 5.80
C TYR A 53 6.17 -11.93 6.52
N MET A 54 5.50 -11.14 7.35
CA MET A 54 4.27 -11.56 8.02
C MET A 54 3.16 -11.90 7.01
N TYR A 55 2.98 -11.06 5.98
CA TYR A 55 2.04 -11.35 4.89
C TYR A 55 2.41 -12.66 4.19
N TYR A 56 3.68 -12.83 3.83
CA TYR A 56 4.19 -14.04 3.18
C TYR A 56 3.88 -15.31 3.98
N GLN A 57 4.10 -15.29 5.30
CA GLN A 57 3.81 -16.42 6.18
C GLN A 57 2.31 -16.76 6.15
N GLN A 58 1.44 -15.77 6.34
CA GLN A 58 -0.01 -15.97 6.35
C GLN A 58 -0.53 -16.45 4.99
N TYR A 59 -0.04 -15.85 3.90
CA TYR A 59 -0.39 -16.25 2.54
C TYR A 59 0.01 -17.70 2.24
N SER A 60 1.25 -18.06 2.58
CA SER A 60 1.76 -19.43 2.37
C SER A 60 0.98 -20.45 3.20
N ASP A 61 0.68 -20.14 4.45
CA ASP A 61 -0.07 -21.04 5.33
C ASP A 61 -1.55 -21.14 4.94
N LEU A 62 -2.15 -20.06 4.43
CA LEU A 62 -3.49 -20.09 3.85
C LEU A 62 -3.54 -21.03 2.64
N LEU A 63 -2.60 -20.92 1.69
CA LEU A 63 -2.55 -21.80 0.52
C LEU A 63 -2.41 -23.29 0.91
N LYS A 64 -1.60 -23.60 1.93
CA LYS A 64 -1.49 -24.97 2.47
C LYS A 64 -2.83 -25.46 3.02
N ARG A 65 -3.50 -24.65 3.84
CA ARG A 65 -4.80 -25.00 4.45
C ARG A 65 -5.91 -25.19 3.42
N LEU A 66 -5.85 -24.44 2.32
CA LEU A 66 -6.79 -24.59 1.20
C LEU A 66 -6.49 -25.80 0.30
N GLY A 67 -5.39 -26.53 0.55
CA GLY A 67 -4.99 -27.66 -0.29
C GLY A 67 -4.57 -27.23 -1.69
N TYR A 68 -3.98 -26.03 -1.84
CA TYR A 68 -3.52 -25.54 -3.14
C TYR A 68 -2.52 -26.51 -3.77
N LEU A 69 -2.83 -27.00 -4.97
CA LEU A 69 -2.04 -28.02 -5.66
C LEU A 69 -0.84 -27.46 -6.43
N GLY A 70 -0.77 -26.13 -6.60
CA GLY A 70 0.32 -25.46 -7.31
C GLY A 70 1.53 -25.19 -6.41
N LYS A 71 2.57 -24.57 -7.00
CA LYS A 71 3.74 -24.11 -6.23
C LYS A 71 3.30 -22.99 -5.29
N ILE A 72 3.41 -23.22 -3.98
CA ILE A 72 3.34 -22.14 -2.99
C ILE A 72 4.59 -21.26 -3.19
N PRO A 73 4.43 -19.95 -3.44
CA PRO A 73 5.57 -19.07 -3.66
C PRO A 73 6.53 -19.07 -2.48
N SER A 74 7.83 -18.93 -2.74
CA SER A 74 8.83 -18.61 -1.72
C SER A 74 8.80 -17.10 -1.43
N LEU A 75 9.46 -16.67 -0.34
CA LEU A 75 9.63 -15.24 -0.05
C LEU A 75 10.35 -14.53 -1.21
N LEU A 76 11.33 -15.20 -1.84
CA LEU A 76 12.04 -14.67 -3.00
C LEU A 76 11.11 -14.48 -4.19
N ASP A 77 10.24 -15.46 -4.47
CA ASP A 77 9.24 -15.35 -5.55
C ASP A 77 8.32 -14.14 -5.31
N LEU A 78 7.87 -13.93 -4.06
CA LEU A 78 7.04 -12.77 -3.71
C LEU A 78 7.79 -11.44 -3.89
N GLN A 79 9.06 -11.36 -3.48
CA GLN A 79 9.87 -10.15 -3.65
C GLN A 79 10.11 -9.81 -5.13
N ILE A 80 10.37 -10.82 -5.96
CA ILE A 80 10.47 -10.65 -7.41
C ILE A 80 9.14 -10.12 -7.97
N GLU A 81 8.02 -10.69 -7.51
CA GLU A 81 6.70 -10.27 -7.95
C GLU A 81 6.38 -8.83 -7.54
N LEU A 82 6.76 -8.39 -6.33
CA LEU A 82 6.65 -6.99 -5.92
C LEU A 82 7.42 -6.07 -6.88
N LEU A 83 8.66 -6.41 -7.23
CA LEU A 83 9.44 -5.62 -8.20
C LEU A 83 8.77 -5.54 -9.58
N ARG A 84 8.18 -6.63 -10.06
CA ARG A 84 7.44 -6.65 -11.33
C ARG A 84 6.21 -5.74 -11.32
N TYR A 85 5.59 -5.58 -10.15
CA TYR A 85 4.40 -4.73 -9.95
C TYR A 85 4.73 -3.38 -9.30
N ALA A 86 6.00 -2.97 -9.24
CA ALA A 86 6.41 -1.73 -8.56
C ALA A 86 5.76 -0.45 -9.15
N SER A 87 5.32 -0.50 -10.41
CA SER A 87 4.53 0.58 -11.01
C SER A 87 3.19 0.83 -10.30
N LEU A 88 2.60 -0.19 -9.68
CA LEU A 88 1.39 -0.04 -8.86
C LEU A 88 1.67 0.75 -7.58
N GLU A 89 2.78 0.46 -6.92
CA GLU A 89 3.22 1.23 -5.74
C GLU A 89 3.47 2.70 -6.10
N LEU A 90 4.10 2.94 -7.25
CA LEU A 90 4.28 4.29 -7.78
C LEU A 90 2.94 5.01 -7.99
N ILE A 91 1.93 4.32 -8.54
CA ILE A 91 0.56 4.87 -8.70
C ILE A 91 -0.05 5.19 -7.34
N HIS A 92 0.15 4.34 -6.31
CA HIS A 92 -0.32 4.63 -4.96
C HIS A 92 0.29 5.92 -4.40
N TYR A 93 1.58 6.14 -4.60
CA TYR A 93 2.20 7.40 -4.20
C TYR A 93 1.71 8.59 -5.04
N ALA A 94 1.63 8.45 -6.36
CA ALA A 94 1.21 9.54 -7.23
C ALA A 94 -0.24 9.98 -6.99
N ILE A 95 -1.15 9.04 -6.70
CA ILE A 95 -2.58 9.31 -6.58
C ILE A 95 -2.99 9.36 -5.10
N PHE A 96 -2.86 8.23 -4.41
CA PHE A 96 -3.51 8.04 -3.11
C PHE A 96 -2.78 8.71 -1.95
N SER A 97 -1.45 8.77 -1.99
CA SER A 97 -0.69 9.35 -0.89
C SER A 97 -1.02 10.83 -0.68
N SER A 98 -1.42 11.54 -1.74
CA SER A 98 -1.84 12.95 -1.64
C SER A 98 -3.02 13.15 -0.68
N PHE A 99 -4.00 12.24 -0.68
CA PHE A 99 -5.18 12.30 0.20
C PHE A 99 -4.83 12.19 1.69
N ARG A 100 -3.67 11.63 2.03
CA ARG A 100 -3.17 11.54 3.41
C ARG A 100 -2.66 12.89 3.93
N TYR A 101 -2.18 13.73 3.04
CA TYR A 101 -1.64 15.07 3.34
C TYR A 101 -2.63 16.18 2.99
N MET A 102 -3.84 15.79 2.60
CA MET A 102 -4.94 16.65 2.20
C MET A 102 -5.91 16.83 3.37
N ASP A 103 -6.32 18.05 3.66
CA ASP A 103 -7.52 18.28 4.44
C ASP A 103 -8.75 18.06 3.55
N GLN A 104 -9.32 16.86 3.63
CA GLN A 104 -10.48 16.46 2.83
C GLN A 104 -11.74 17.25 3.17
N THR A 105 -11.80 17.92 4.33
CA THR A 105 -12.95 18.74 4.73
C THR A 105 -12.90 20.14 4.13
N ALA A 106 -11.73 20.57 3.67
CA ALA A 106 -11.49 21.89 3.12
C ALA A 106 -11.46 21.94 1.58
N ILE A 107 -11.59 20.79 0.91
CA ILE A 107 -11.40 20.69 -0.55
C ILE A 107 -12.58 19.99 -1.20
N ASP A 108 -13.07 20.58 -2.30
CA ASP A 108 -14.01 19.95 -3.20
C ASP A 108 -13.30 18.84 -3.99
N ILE A 109 -13.51 17.59 -3.57
CA ILE A 109 -12.92 16.40 -4.18
C ILE A 109 -13.42 16.24 -5.62
N GLU A 110 -14.66 16.61 -5.93
CA GLU A 110 -15.22 16.43 -7.27
C GLU A 110 -14.55 17.38 -8.26
N ALA A 111 -14.41 18.66 -7.90
CA ALA A 111 -13.71 19.64 -8.70
C ALA A 111 -12.22 19.28 -8.87
N LEU A 112 -11.57 18.76 -7.82
CA LEU A 112 -10.20 18.25 -7.90
C LEU A 112 -10.08 17.10 -8.91
N LEU A 113 -10.98 16.11 -8.85
CA LEU A 113 -10.96 14.95 -9.75
C LEU A 113 -11.26 15.34 -11.22
N LYS A 114 -12.04 16.41 -11.44
CA LYS A 114 -12.27 16.99 -12.78
C LYS A 114 -11.09 17.81 -13.30
N GLY A 115 -10.08 18.09 -12.46
CA GLY A 115 -8.94 18.94 -12.80
C GLY A 115 -9.29 20.44 -12.82
N GLU A 116 -10.37 20.83 -12.15
CA GLU A 116 -10.83 22.23 -12.05
C GLU A 116 -10.15 22.98 -10.90
N LEU A 117 -9.49 22.24 -9.99
CA LEU A 117 -8.70 22.77 -8.88
C LEU A 117 -7.27 22.24 -8.95
N ASP A 118 -6.31 23.13 -8.69
CA ASP A 118 -4.93 22.73 -8.45
C ASP A 118 -4.86 21.91 -7.15
N ASN A 119 -4.03 20.86 -7.14
CA ASN A 119 -3.85 20.04 -5.94
C ASN A 119 -2.95 20.78 -4.92
N PRO A 120 -3.50 21.31 -3.80
CA PRO A 120 -2.72 22.12 -2.86
C PRO A 120 -1.66 21.29 -2.12
N VAL A 121 -1.84 19.97 -2.05
CA VAL A 121 -0.89 19.04 -1.43
C VAL A 121 0.47 19.07 -2.14
N LEU A 122 0.50 19.40 -3.43
CA LEU A 122 1.75 19.55 -4.17
C LEU A 122 2.64 20.67 -3.62
N ASN A 123 2.10 21.60 -2.83
CA ASN A 123 2.85 22.64 -2.15
C ASN A 123 3.23 22.30 -0.71
N ASN A 124 2.72 21.20 -0.15
CA ASN A 124 3.02 20.76 1.21
C ASN A 124 4.50 20.29 1.30
N PRO A 125 5.32 20.86 2.20
CA PRO A 125 6.74 20.53 2.31
C PRO A 125 7.00 19.08 2.72
N GLU A 126 6.17 18.51 3.61
CA GLU A 126 6.29 17.11 4.03
C GLU A 126 5.94 16.16 2.89
N PHE A 127 4.91 16.50 2.10
CA PHE A 127 4.55 15.72 0.92
C PHE A 127 5.67 15.76 -0.14
N LYS A 128 6.26 16.93 -0.41
CA LYS A 128 7.40 17.05 -1.33
C LYS A 128 8.58 16.20 -0.88
N LYS A 129 8.90 16.22 0.41
CA LYS A 129 9.97 15.41 1.00
C LYS A 129 9.70 13.91 0.83
N LEU A 130 8.48 13.46 1.13
CA LEU A 130 8.06 12.08 0.91
C LEU A 130 8.24 11.67 -0.54
N MET A 131 7.67 12.45 -1.47
CA MET A 131 7.73 12.15 -2.90
C MET A 131 9.18 12.12 -3.41
N HIS A 132 10.04 13.03 -2.96
CA HIS A 132 11.45 13.02 -3.33
C HIS A 132 12.14 11.72 -2.88
N THR A 133 11.93 11.29 -1.64
CA THR A 133 12.49 10.03 -1.12
C THR A 133 12.01 8.83 -1.94
N GLU A 134 10.70 8.71 -2.15
CA GLU A 134 10.11 7.52 -2.78
C GLU A 134 10.37 7.47 -4.29
N LEU A 135 10.30 8.59 -5.00
CA LEU A 135 10.66 8.65 -6.41
C LEU A 135 12.15 8.32 -6.62
N THR A 136 13.03 8.75 -5.70
CA THR A 136 14.44 8.36 -5.74
C THR A 136 14.61 6.86 -5.53
N ARG A 137 13.86 6.26 -4.60
CA ARG A 137 13.85 4.80 -4.40
C ARG A 137 13.39 4.06 -5.65
N PHE A 138 12.29 4.51 -6.28
CA PHE A 138 11.78 3.90 -7.52
C PHE A 138 12.77 4.02 -8.68
N LEU A 139 13.50 5.12 -8.77
CA LEU A 139 14.58 5.28 -9.75
C LEU A 139 15.69 4.24 -9.51
N HIS A 140 16.16 4.08 -8.28
CA HIS A 140 17.19 3.09 -7.95
C HIS A 140 16.73 1.63 -8.15
N GLN A 141 15.43 1.36 -8.03
CA GLN A 141 14.84 0.06 -8.30
C GLN A 141 14.62 -0.22 -9.80
N GLY A 142 14.85 0.77 -10.67
CA GLY A 142 14.59 0.67 -12.11
C GLY A 142 13.11 0.72 -12.48
N THR A 143 12.24 1.13 -11.56
CA THR A 143 10.80 1.34 -11.83
C THR A 143 10.57 2.62 -12.63
N LEU A 144 11.36 3.66 -12.35
CA LEU A 144 11.41 4.89 -13.14
C LEU A 144 12.65 4.88 -14.04
N SER A 145 12.52 5.33 -15.28
CA SER A 145 13.65 5.53 -16.19
C SER A 145 14.30 6.90 -15.97
N SER A 146 15.63 6.97 -15.95
CA SER A 146 16.34 8.23 -16.16
C SER A 146 16.19 8.61 -17.63
N VAL A 147 15.29 9.56 -17.92
CA VAL A 147 15.17 10.17 -19.26
C VAL A 147 16.39 11.05 -19.52
#